data_AF-A0A7X3FFC4-F1
#
_entry.id   AF-A0A7X3FFC4-F1
#
_cell.length_a   1.000
_cell.length_b   1.000
_cell.length_c   1.000
_cell.angle_alpha   90.00
_cell.angle_beta   90.00
_cell.angle_gamma   90.00
#
_symmetry.space_group_name_H-M   'P 1'
#
loop_
_entity.id
_entity.type
_entity.pdbx_description
1 polymer ?
#
loop_
_entity_poly.entity_id
_entity_poly.type
_entity_poly.pdbx_seq_one_letter_code
_entity_poly.pdbx_strand_id
1 'polypeptide(L)'
;MYEFWEELWKSLVLILFGMLILRISGRKSISQMTIPTTITMISIGTIIVQPIANENIFLTIIAAIVFILVLIVVETLQIRWNWFEKWIKGPAVIVIEGGQLNLHSMKKLRLSVDALEMKLRQQGISKLSDVKTATIEPNGQLGYELNDSAKPLTVSQMENLLSKYFANMESGCVNSNPNSEIQEINLFSEIKIGDKHVTSKRLQ
;
A
#
# COMPACT_ATOMS: atom_id res chain seq x y z
N MET A 1 15.74 -51.15 5.68
CA MET A 1 15.09 -50.79 4.39
C MET A 1 13.63 -50.35 4.61
N TYR A 2 12.81 -51.13 5.32
CA TYR A 2 11.40 -50.80 5.58
C TYR A 2 11.22 -49.56 6.47
N GLU A 3 12.02 -49.44 7.55
CA GLU A 3 12.04 -48.25 8.42
C GLU A 3 12.35 -46.96 7.65
N PHE A 4 13.27 -47.01 6.67
CA PHE A 4 13.62 -45.85 5.85
C PHE A 4 12.44 -45.37 4.99
N TRP A 5 11.64 -46.31 4.44
CA TRP A 5 10.48 -45.95 3.62
C TRP A 5 9.32 -45.39 4.46
N GLU A 6 9.15 -45.88 5.69
CA GLU A 6 8.17 -45.30 6.63
C GLU A 6 8.53 -43.87 7.02
N GLU A 7 9.80 -43.59 7.32
CA GLU A 7 10.25 -42.24 7.65
C GLU A 7 10.12 -41.27 6.47
N LEU A 8 10.37 -41.73 5.23
CA LEU A 8 10.12 -40.96 4.01
C LEU A 8 8.62 -40.65 3.83
N TRP A 9 7.75 -41.63 4.00
CA TRP A 9 6.31 -41.44 3.86
C TRP A 9 5.76 -40.49 4.93
N LYS A 10 6.15 -40.67 6.19
CA LYS A 10 5.80 -39.75 7.30
C LYS A 10 6.22 -38.32 6.98
N SER A 11 7.46 -38.13 6.52
CA SER A 11 8.00 -36.82 6.17
C SER A 11 7.20 -36.15 5.04
N LEU A 12 6.84 -36.90 4.00
CA LEU A 12 6.02 -36.40 2.88
C LEU A 12 4.64 -35.94 3.35
N VAL A 13 3.97 -36.76 4.18
CA VAL A 13 2.65 -36.43 4.73
C VAL A 13 2.71 -35.19 5.62
N LEU A 14 3.75 -35.05 6.46
CA LEU A 14 3.93 -33.88 7.32
C LEU A 14 4.17 -32.60 6.52
N ILE A 15 4.93 -32.65 5.42
CA ILE A 15 5.14 -31.51 4.54
C ILE A 15 3.82 -31.08 3.87
N LEU A 16 3.04 -32.03 3.36
CA LEU A 16 1.72 -31.74 2.76
C LEU A 16 0.74 -31.16 3.78
N PHE A 17 0.72 -31.71 4.99
CA PHE A 17 -0.11 -31.21 6.09
C PHE A 17 0.31 -29.79 6.52
N GLY A 18 1.61 -29.54 6.66
CA GLY A 18 2.15 -28.21 6.95
C GLY A 18 1.80 -27.18 5.88
N MET A 19 1.87 -27.58 4.61
CA MET A 19 1.44 -26.74 3.49
C MET A 19 -0.06 -26.41 3.55
N LEU A 20 -0.90 -27.37 3.97
CA LEU A 20 -2.33 -27.16 4.18
C LEU A 20 -2.57 -26.12 5.30
N ILE A 21 -1.90 -26.27 6.45
CA ILE A 21 -2.01 -25.32 7.57
C ILE A 21 -1.58 -23.92 7.15
N LEU A 22 -0.45 -23.79 6.45
CA LEU A 22 0.02 -22.49 5.95
C LEU A 22 -0.97 -21.87 4.97
N ARG A 23 -1.61 -22.68 4.12
CA ARG A 23 -2.66 -22.21 3.20
C ARG A 23 -3.89 -21.71 3.94
N ILE A 24 -4.30 -22.38 5.02
CA ILE A 24 -5.42 -21.96 5.89
C ILE A 24 -5.07 -20.67 6.66
N SER A 25 -3.83 -20.51 7.11
CA SER A 25 -3.34 -19.27 7.77
C SER A 25 -3.44 -18.03 6.87
N GLY A 26 -3.58 -18.21 5.56
CA GLY A 26 -3.97 -17.15 4.63
C GLY A 26 -2.84 -16.22 4.21
N ARG A 27 -3.14 -15.33 3.26
CA ARG A 27 -2.13 -14.45 2.63
C ARG A 27 -1.58 -13.36 3.56
N LYS A 28 -2.33 -13.01 4.61
CA LYS A 28 -1.94 -12.01 5.62
C LYS A 28 -0.61 -12.36 6.27
N SER A 29 -0.39 -13.66 6.51
CA SER A 29 0.81 -14.17 7.15
C SER A 29 2.10 -13.83 6.38
N ILE A 30 2.02 -13.80 5.05
CA ILE A 30 3.18 -13.59 4.18
C ILE A 30 3.38 -12.11 3.84
N SER A 31 2.30 -11.34 3.69
CA SER A 31 2.36 -9.95 3.23
C SER A 31 2.68 -8.94 4.35
N GLN A 32 2.30 -9.23 5.59
CA GLN A 32 2.42 -8.30 6.71
C GLN A 32 2.84 -9.05 7.98
N MET A 33 4.15 -9.24 8.16
CA MET A 33 4.68 -9.92 9.34
C MET A 33 4.51 -9.05 10.59
N THR A 34 3.42 -9.31 11.31
CA THR A 34 3.19 -8.77 12.67
C THR A 34 3.71 -9.75 13.71
N ILE A 35 3.99 -9.28 14.93
CA ILE A 35 4.45 -10.15 16.04
C ILE A 35 3.57 -11.41 16.21
N PRO A 36 2.21 -11.31 16.21
CA PRO A 36 1.35 -12.49 16.31
C PRO A 36 1.51 -13.47 15.15
N THR A 37 1.66 -12.94 13.94
CA THR A 37 1.89 -13.74 12.74
C THR A 37 3.20 -14.53 12.85
N THR A 38 4.27 -13.88 13.31
CA THR A 38 5.57 -14.52 13.48
C THR A 38 5.52 -15.63 14.53
N ILE A 39 4.89 -15.36 15.69
CA ILE A 39 4.69 -16.38 16.73
C ILE A 39 3.91 -17.57 16.16
N THR A 40 2.82 -17.30 15.45
CA THR A 40 1.99 -18.33 14.82
C THR A 40 2.79 -19.18 13.84
N MET A 41 3.61 -18.57 12.97
CA MET A 41 4.45 -19.31 12.02
C MET A 41 5.48 -20.20 12.72
N ILE A 42 6.19 -19.67 13.72
CA ILE A 42 7.17 -20.43 14.50
C ILE A 42 6.48 -21.62 15.17
N SER A 43 5.32 -21.38 15.78
CA SER A 43 4.57 -22.43 16.46
C SER A 43 4.06 -23.51 15.50
N ILE A 44 3.53 -23.14 14.32
CA ILE A 44 3.15 -24.10 13.27
C ILE A 44 4.36 -24.97 12.90
N GLY A 45 5.55 -24.36 12.72
CA GLY A 45 6.78 -25.09 12.46
C GLY A 45 7.10 -26.11 13.55
N THR A 46 7.00 -25.72 14.83
CA THR A 46 7.24 -26.64 15.95
C THR A 46 6.25 -27.81 15.99
N ILE A 47 4.98 -27.58 15.64
CA ILE A 47 3.93 -28.60 15.66
C ILE A 47 4.11 -29.62 14.55
N ILE A 48 4.57 -29.18 13.37
CA ILE A 48 4.83 -30.09 12.25
C ILE A 48 6.00 -31.04 12.57
N VAL A 49 7.01 -30.55 13.30
CA VAL A 49 8.22 -31.32 13.63
C VAL A 49 8.02 -32.24 14.84
N GLN A 50 7.19 -31.85 15.81
CA GLN A 50 7.03 -32.58 17.07
C GLN A 50 6.63 -34.08 16.94
N PRO A 51 5.77 -34.48 15.98
CA PRO A 51 5.41 -35.89 15.75
C PRO A 51 6.57 -36.76 15.29
N ILE A 52 7.63 -36.17 14.71
CA ILE A 52 8.82 -36.91 14.25
C ILE A 52 9.68 -37.32 15.46
N ALA A 53 9.61 -36.57 16.57
CA ALA A 53 10.51 -36.73 17.71
C ALA A 53 9.96 -37.59 18.87
N ASN A 54 8.67 -37.97 18.85
CA ASN A 54 8.04 -38.68 19.97
C ASN A 54 7.46 -40.04 19.55
N GLU A 55 7.62 -41.05 20.41
CA GLU A 55 7.05 -42.39 20.19
C GLU A 55 5.53 -42.43 20.44
N ASN A 56 4.98 -41.48 21.21
CA ASN A 56 3.56 -41.42 21.55
C ASN A 56 2.77 -40.46 20.65
N ILE A 57 2.53 -40.90 19.41
CA ILE A 57 1.82 -40.16 18.34
C ILE A 57 0.48 -39.55 18.81
N PHE A 58 -0.30 -40.29 19.61
CA PHE A 58 -1.61 -39.82 20.08
C PHE A 58 -1.54 -38.56 20.95
N LEU A 59 -0.57 -38.48 21.86
CA LEU A 59 -0.43 -37.34 22.77
C LEU A 59 0.05 -36.10 21.99
N THR A 60 0.92 -36.31 21.00
CA THR A 60 1.38 -35.24 20.10
C THR A 60 0.24 -34.71 19.22
N ILE A 61 -0.63 -35.56 18.70
CA ILE A 61 -1.80 -35.15 17.92
C ILE A 61 -2.77 -34.31 18.77
N ILE A 62 -3.06 -34.73 20.01
CA ILE A 62 -3.93 -33.97 20.92
C ILE A 62 -3.33 -32.60 21.23
N ALA A 63 -2.03 -32.54 21.54
CA ALA A 63 -1.32 -31.29 21.80
C ALA A 63 -1.38 -30.35 20.58
N ALA A 64 -1.19 -30.88 19.37
CA ALA A 64 -1.29 -30.12 18.12
C ALA A 64 -2.71 -29.56 17.89
N ILE A 65 -3.75 -30.36 18.11
CA ILE A 65 -5.15 -29.93 17.97
C ILE A 65 -5.48 -28.81 18.97
N VAL A 66 -5.11 -28.99 20.24
CA VAL A 66 -5.32 -27.98 21.28
C VAL A 66 -4.59 -26.69 20.90
N PHE A 67 -3.35 -26.78 20.43
CA PHE A 67 -2.60 -25.61 20.00
C PHE A 67 -3.28 -24.86 18.84
N ILE A 68 -3.73 -25.58 17.81
CA ILE A 68 -4.45 -25.00 16.66
C ILE A 68 -5.75 -24.32 17.14
N LEU A 69 -6.50 -24.93 18.06
CA LEU A 69 -7.70 -24.32 18.63
C LEU A 69 -7.37 -23.02 19.37
N VAL A 70 -6.30 -22.98 20.17
CA VAL A 70 -5.86 -21.75 20.84
C VAL A 70 -5.50 -20.66 19.83
N LEU A 71 -4.78 -21.00 18.75
CA LEU A 71 -4.46 -20.03 17.69
C LEU A 71 -5.72 -19.42 17.06
N ILE A 72 -6.69 -20.25 16.70
CA ILE A 72 -7.97 -19.80 16.10
C ILE A 72 -8.74 -18.91 17.07
N VAL A 73 -8.78 -19.28 18.36
CA VAL A 73 -9.43 -18.48 19.40
C VAL A 73 -8.76 -17.11 19.51
N VAL A 74 -7.43 -17.06 19.58
CA VAL A 74 -6.66 -15.80 19.67
C VAL A 74 -6.92 -14.92 18.45
N GLU A 75 -6.90 -15.48 17.24
CA GLU A 75 -7.18 -14.74 16.01
C GLU A 75 -8.61 -14.17 15.99
N THR A 76 -9.59 -14.99 16.37
CA THR A 76 -11.00 -14.55 16.46
C THR A 76 -11.18 -13.44 17.48
N LEU A 77 -10.49 -13.54 18.62
CA LEU A 77 -10.48 -12.52 19.66
C LEU A 77 -9.93 -11.18 19.16
N GLN A 78 -8.86 -11.22 18.37
CA GLN A 78 -8.28 -10.02 17.76
C GLN A 78 -9.28 -9.34 16.82
N ILE A 79 -10.01 -10.11 16.01
CA ILE A 79 -10.98 -9.54 15.05
C ILE A 79 -12.21 -8.99 15.78
N ARG A 80 -12.66 -9.67 16.85
CA ARG A 80 -13.88 -9.28 17.57
C ARG A 80 -13.67 -8.09 18.51
N TRP A 81 -12.46 -7.91 19.04
CA TRP A 81 -12.18 -6.88 20.04
C TRP A 81 -10.99 -5.99 19.64
N ASN A 82 -11.30 -4.77 19.20
CA ASN A 82 -10.28 -3.78 18.81
C ASN A 82 -9.29 -3.45 19.93
N TRP A 83 -9.68 -3.55 21.20
CA TRP A 83 -8.77 -3.34 22.33
C TRP A 83 -7.69 -4.43 22.40
N PHE A 84 -8.08 -5.69 22.14
CA PHE A 84 -7.17 -6.83 22.13
C PHE A 84 -6.24 -6.77 20.92
N GLU A 85 -6.75 -6.37 19.76
CA GLU A 85 -5.93 -6.08 18.59
C GLU A 85 -4.88 -5.00 18.87
N LYS A 86 -5.30 -3.85 19.42
CA LYS A 86 -4.39 -2.73 19.74
C LYS A 86 -3.36 -3.11 20.80
N TRP A 87 -3.72 -3.94 21.78
CA TRP A 87 -2.78 -4.39 22.81
C TRP A 87 -1.72 -5.34 22.24
N ILE A 88 -2.12 -6.21 21.31
CA ILE A 88 -1.24 -7.21 20.71
C ILE A 88 -0.36 -6.65 19.58
N LYS A 89 -0.95 -5.89 18.64
CA LYS A 89 -0.21 -5.33 17.51
C LYS A 89 0.42 -3.99 17.86
N GLY A 90 -0.19 -3.22 18.76
CA GLY A 90 0.14 -1.81 18.94
C GLY A 90 -0.64 -0.92 17.96
N PRO A 91 -0.83 0.37 18.29
CA PRO A 91 -1.40 1.34 17.37
C PRO A 91 -0.35 1.81 16.35
N ALA A 92 -0.82 2.26 15.18
CA ALA A 92 0.01 3.06 14.28
C ALA A 92 0.40 4.38 14.97
N VAL A 93 1.63 4.82 14.76
CA VAL A 93 2.18 6.02 15.41
C VAL A 93 2.49 7.08 14.36
N ILE A 94 1.93 8.27 14.53
CA ILE A 94 2.15 9.41 13.63
C ILE A 94 3.58 9.93 13.81
N VAL A 95 4.34 9.97 12.72
CA VAL A 95 5.72 10.47 12.66
C VAL A 95 5.85 11.76 11.84
N ILE A 96 4.92 12.02 10.92
CA ILE A 96 4.78 13.29 10.20
C ILE A 96 3.33 13.76 10.32
N GLU A 97 3.13 15.01 10.70
CA GLU A 97 1.80 15.62 10.80
C GLU A 97 1.86 17.04 10.23
N GLY A 98 1.02 17.33 9.23
CA GLY A 98 1.01 18.62 8.54
C GLY A 98 2.37 18.99 7.90
N GLY A 99 3.12 17.99 7.42
CA GLY A 99 4.46 18.19 6.85
C GLY A 99 5.57 18.46 7.87
N GLN A 100 5.29 18.37 9.17
CA GLN A 100 6.30 18.53 10.24
C GLN A 100 6.61 17.20 10.92
N LEU A 101 7.89 16.99 11.26
CA LEU A 101 8.34 15.80 11.98
C LEU A 101 7.85 15.80 13.43
N ASN A 102 7.18 14.73 13.85
CA ASN A 102 6.85 14.52 15.25
C ASN A 102 8.02 13.83 15.98
N LEU A 103 9.00 14.63 16.41
CA LEU A 103 10.21 14.14 17.08
C LEU A 103 9.91 13.37 18.37
N HIS A 104 8.83 13.70 19.07
CA HIS A 104 8.42 12.99 20.29
C HIS A 104 8.02 11.55 19.98
N SER A 105 7.14 11.35 18.99
CA SER A 105 6.74 10.03 18.51
C SER A 105 7.92 9.24 17.97
N MET A 106 8.77 9.88 17.16
CA MET A 106 9.97 9.24 16.59
C MET A 106 10.95 8.77 17.68
N LYS A 107 11.16 9.56 18.73
CA LYS A 107 12.00 9.17 19.88
C LYS A 107 11.42 7.95 20.61
N LYS A 108 10.10 7.89 20.78
CA LYS A 108 9.40 6.74 21.39
C LYS A 108 9.55 5.46 20.55
N LEU A 109 9.58 5.60 19.23
CA LEU A 109 9.82 4.52 18.27
C LEU A 109 11.30 4.19 18.06
N ARG A 110 12.23 4.95 18.63
CA ARG A 110 13.67 4.87 18.34
C ARG A 110 13.96 4.97 16.83
N LEU A 111 13.19 5.80 16.13
CA LEU A 111 13.32 6.04 14.68
C LEU A 111 14.13 7.32 14.44
N SER A 112 15.26 7.21 13.74
CA SER A 112 16.02 8.38 13.31
C SER A 112 15.36 9.07 12.11
N VAL A 113 15.72 10.33 11.87
CA VAL A 113 15.28 11.07 10.68
C VAL A 113 15.77 10.37 9.42
N ASP A 114 17.03 9.97 9.37
CA ASP A 114 17.60 9.22 8.23
C ASP A 114 16.84 7.93 7.92
N ALA A 115 16.41 7.20 8.95
CA ALA A 115 15.63 5.98 8.78
C ALA A 115 14.23 6.26 8.23
N LEU A 116 13.59 7.35 8.66
CA LEU A 116 12.32 7.80 8.12
C LEU A 116 12.45 8.24 6.66
N GLU A 117 13.47 9.04 6.33
CA GLU A 117 13.76 9.47 4.96
C GLU A 117 14.07 8.28 4.04
N MET A 118 14.81 7.29 4.55
CA MET A 118 15.05 6.05 3.81
C MET A 118 13.73 5.33 3.48
N LYS A 119 12.80 5.24 4.44
CA LYS A 119 11.48 4.63 4.22
C LYS A 119 10.64 5.42 3.21
N LEU A 120 10.67 6.75 3.26
CA LEU A 120 9.99 7.61 2.29
C LEU A 120 10.55 7.40 0.88
N ARG A 121 11.88 7.33 0.74
CA ARG A 121 12.54 7.07 -0.54
C ARG A 121 12.21 5.69 -1.11
N GLN A 122 12.04 4.67 -0.25
CA GLN A 122 11.56 3.35 -0.68
C GLN A 122 10.14 3.39 -1.26
N GLN A 123 9.33 4.38 -0.87
CA GLN A 123 8.00 4.65 -1.45
C GLN A 123 8.05 5.61 -2.65
N GLY A 124 9.24 5.98 -3.13
CA GLY A 124 9.43 6.94 -4.23
C GLY A 124 9.26 8.41 -3.84
N ILE A 125 9.16 8.72 -2.54
CA ILE A 125 8.98 10.08 -2.04
C ILE A 125 10.34 10.68 -1.74
N SER A 126 10.75 11.69 -2.49
CA SER A 126 12.07 12.31 -2.34
C SER A 126 12.08 13.50 -1.40
N LYS A 127 10.94 14.19 -1.22
CA LYS A 127 10.84 15.38 -0.39
C LYS A 127 9.89 15.13 0.78
N LEU A 128 10.38 15.41 1.98
CA LEU A 128 9.57 15.37 3.20
C LEU A 128 8.38 16.34 3.12
N SER A 129 8.58 17.50 2.49
CA SER A 129 7.55 18.54 2.32
C SER A 129 6.36 18.09 1.48
N ASP A 130 6.49 17.02 0.70
CA ASP A 130 5.40 16.50 -0.13
C ASP A 130 4.46 15.59 0.69
N VAL A 131 4.86 15.22 1.91
CA VAL A 131 4.11 14.36 2.82
C VAL A 131 3.26 15.22 3.75
N LYS A 132 1.95 15.00 3.70
CA LYS A 132 0.99 15.63 4.61
C LYS A 132 1.02 14.95 5.98
N THR A 133 0.89 13.62 5.96
CA THR A 133 0.86 12.78 7.17
C THR A 133 1.62 11.50 6.91
N ALA A 134 2.37 11.01 7.89
CA ALA A 134 2.96 9.67 7.83
C ALA A 134 2.85 8.95 9.16
N THR A 135 2.60 7.65 9.10
CA THR A 135 2.49 6.74 10.24
C THR A 135 3.51 5.62 10.11
N ILE A 136 3.99 5.15 11.25
CA ILE A 136 4.67 3.87 11.36
C ILE A 136 3.68 2.85 11.91
N GLU A 137 3.40 1.85 11.09
CA GLU A 137 2.54 0.72 11.44
C GLU A 137 3.28 -0.25 12.39
N PRO A 138 2.56 -1.10 13.14
CA PRO A 138 3.13 -2.13 14.03
C PRO A 138 4.21 -3.03 13.45
N ASN A 139 4.11 -3.35 12.17
CA ASN A 139 5.06 -4.14 11.39
C ASN A 139 6.30 -3.32 10.95
N GLY A 140 6.38 -2.04 11.34
CA GLY A 140 7.42 -1.10 10.97
C GLY A 140 7.25 -0.50 9.57
N GLN A 141 6.16 -0.76 8.85
CA GLN A 141 5.90 -0.17 7.54
C GLN A 141 5.48 1.29 7.66
N LEU A 142 5.73 2.03 6.59
CA LEU A 142 5.37 3.44 6.49
C LEU A 142 4.01 3.58 5.80
N GLY A 143 3.02 4.09 6.52
CA GLY A 143 1.82 4.66 5.92
C GLY A 143 2.06 6.14 5.62
N TYR A 144 1.52 6.65 4.51
CA TYR A 144 1.67 8.06 4.16
C TYR A 144 0.47 8.61 3.38
N GLU A 145 0.27 9.91 3.49
CA GLU A 145 -0.62 10.71 2.67
C GLU A 145 0.20 11.88 2.10
N LEU A 146 0.15 12.07 0.78
CA LEU A 146 0.81 13.19 0.12
C LEU A 146 -0.05 14.45 0.19
N ASN A 147 0.59 15.61 0.11
CA ASN A 147 -0.08 16.87 -0.10
C ASN A 147 -0.84 16.87 -1.45
N ASP A 148 -1.92 17.65 -1.54
CA ASP A 148 -2.77 17.68 -2.74
C ASP A 148 -1.98 18.04 -4.00
N SER A 149 -0.98 18.91 -3.90
CA SER A 149 -0.09 19.30 -5.00
C SER A 149 0.89 18.20 -5.44
N ALA A 150 1.21 17.23 -4.57
CA ALA A 150 2.15 16.15 -4.83
C ALA A 150 1.45 14.81 -5.15
N LYS A 151 0.13 14.75 -4.95
CA LYS A 151 -0.66 13.55 -5.20
C LYS A 151 -0.78 13.29 -6.71
N PRO A 152 -0.55 12.06 -7.19
CA PRO A 152 -0.76 11.74 -8.59
C PRO A 152 -2.23 11.90 -8.96
N LEU A 153 -2.50 12.45 -10.14
CA LEU A 153 -3.85 12.60 -10.64
C LEU A 153 -4.42 11.22 -10.99
N THR A 154 -5.62 10.91 -10.50
CA THR A 154 -6.32 9.67 -10.88
C THR A 154 -6.93 9.81 -12.27
N VAL A 155 -7.08 8.70 -12.99
CA VAL A 155 -7.72 8.69 -14.32
C VAL A 155 -9.13 9.30 -14.26
N SER A 156 -9.91 8.97 -13.22
CA SER A 156 -11.24 9.54 -13.03
C SER A 156 -11.24 11.06 -12.83
N GLN A 157 -10.28 11.62 -12.09
CA GLN A 157 -10.14 13.07 -11.95
C GLN A 157 -9.77 13.72 -13.29
N MET A 158 -8.88 13.08 -14.06
CA MET A 158 -8.52 13.54 -15.41
C MET A 158 -9.74 13.56 -16.34
N GLU A 159 -10.51 12.48 -16.40
CA GLU A 159 -11.74 12.39 -17.21
C GLU A 159 -12.78 13.44 -16.82
N ASN A 160 -12.95 13.69 -15.52
CA ASN A 160 -13.86 14.72 -15.02
C ASN A 160 -13.40 16.12 -15.45
N LEU A 161 -12.09 16.39 -15.42
CA LEU A 161 -11.52 17.66 -15.88
C LEU A 161 -11.66 17.82 -17.39
N LEU A 162 -11.34 16.79 -18.19
CA LEU A 162 -11.49 16.85 -19.65
C LEU A 162 -12.96 17.00 -20.07
N SER A 163 -13.88 16.23 -19.47
CA SER A 163 -15.31 16.36 -19.78
C SER A 163 -15.85 17.74 -19.46
N LYS A 164 -15.47 18.33 -18.31
CA LYS A 164 -15.80 19.73 -17.98
C LYS A 164 -15.20 20.70 -18.98
N TYR A 165 -13.97 20.49 -19.42
CA TYR A 165 -13.33 21.33 -20.42
C TYR A 165 -14.07 21.27 -21.77
N PHE A 166 -14.36 20.07 -22.30
CA PHE A 166 -15.07 19.91 -23.57
C PHE A 166 -16.53 20.39 -23.50
N ALA A 167 -17.25 20.12 -22.41
CA ALA A 167 -18.62 20.62 -22.23
C ALA A 167 -18.69 22.16 -22.18
N ASN A 168 -17.70 22.81 -21.55
CA ASN A 168 -17.59 24.26 -21.56
C ASN A 168 -17.19 24.81 -22.94
N MET A 169 -16.41 24.04 -23.72
CA MET A 169 -16.05 24.41 -25.09
C MET A 169 -17.27 24.34 -26.01
N GLU A 170 -18.08 23.28 -25.94
CA GLU A 170 -19.35 23.16 -26.68
C GLU A 170 -20.35 24.27 -26.29
N SER A 171 -20.40 24.64 -25.01
CA SER A 171 -21.26 25.74 -24.52
C SER A 171 -20.78 27.12 -24.98
N GLY A 172 -19.46 27.31 -25.17
CA GLY A 172 -18.88 28.53 -25.72
C GLY A 172 -19.23 28.75 -27.21
N CYS A 173 -19.45 27.69 -27.96
CA CYS A 173 -19.88 27.74 -29.36
C CYS A 173 -21.38 28.06 -29.53
N VAL A 174 -22.20 27.86 -28.49
CA VAL A 174 -23.66 28.04 -28.55
C VAL A 174 -24.10 29.48 -28.24
N ASN A 175 -23.19 30.33 -27.73
CA ASN A 175 -23.48 31.74 -27.45
C ASN A 175 -22.99 32.72 -28.54
N SER A 176 -22.78 32.24 -29.77
CA SER A 176 -22.70 33.12 -30.93
C SER A 176 -24.12 33.51 -31.35
N ASN A 177 -24.58 34.65 -30.84
CA ASN A 177 -25.71 35.39 -31.40
C ASN A 177 -25.56 35.48 -32.93
N PRO A 178 -26.56 35.16 -33.77
CA PRO A 178 -26.40 35.11 -35.24
C PRO A 178 -26.08 36.45 -35.92
N ASN A 179 -25.90 37.55 -35.16
CA ASN A 179 -25.84 38.92 -35.67
C ASN A 179 -24.58 39.71 -35.26
N SER A 180 -23.45 39.05 -35.00
CA SER A 180 -22.15 39.75 -34.94
C SER A 180 -21.15 39.08 -35.86
N GLU A 181 -20.75 39.81 -36.90
CA GLU A 181 -19.75 39.44 -37.90
C GLU A 181 -18.53 38.76 -37.25
N ILE A 182 -18.26 37.53 -37.68
CA ILE A 182 -17.08 36.76 -37.26
C ILE A 182 -15.86 37.44 -37.91
N GLN A 183 -15.18 38.28 -37.16
CA GLN A 183 -13.81 38.65 -37.48
C GLN A 183 -12.91 37.49 -37.01
N GLU A 184 -12.67 36.53 -37.90
CA GLU A 184 -11.75 35.41 -37.68
C GLU A 184 -10.34 35.93 -37.36
N ILE A 185 -9.99 36.00 -36.09
CA ILE A 185 -8.59 36.14 -35.67
C ILE A 185 -8.02 34.72 -35.64
N ASN A 186 -7.66 34.22 -36.82
CA ASN A 186 -6.93 32.97 -37.00
C ASN A 186 -5.43 33.24 -36.92
N LEU A 187 -4.63 32.35 -36.32
CA LEU A 187 -3.16 32.50 -36.21
C LEU A 187 -2.48 32.76 -37.59
N PHE A 188 -3.12 32.28 -38.66
CA PHE A 188 -2.69 32.48 -40.04
C PHE A 188 -3.05 33.85 -40.64
N SER A 189 -3.99 34.60 -40.04
CA SER A 189 -4.29 35.97 -40.48
C SER A 189 -3.18 36.95 -40.09
N GLU A 190 -2.50 36.72 -38.96
CA GLU A 190 -1.40 37.58 -38.50
C GLU A 190 -0.13 37.42 -39.36
N ILE A 191 0.16 36.21 -39.83
CA ILE A 191 1.25 35.95 -40.79
C ILE A 191 0.96 36.65 -42.13
N LYS A 192 -0.29 36.62 -42.60
CA LYS A 192 -0.72 37.35 -43.81
C LYS A 192 -0.63 38.87 -43.66
N ILE A 193 -0.78 39.40 -42.44
CA ILE A 193 -0.65 40.84 -42.15
C ILE A 193 0.82 41.24 -42.07
N GLY A 194 1.68 40.39 -41.48
CA GLY A 194 3.13 40.61 -41.41
C GLY A 194 3.79 40.71 -42.80
N ASP A 195 3.35 39.90 -43.76
CA ASP A 195 3.94 39.89 -45.11
C ASP A 195 3.64 41.18 -45.91
N LYS A 196 2.48 41.81 -45.68
CA LYS A 196 2.12 43.11 -46.29
C LYS A 196 2.95 44.29 -45.77
N HIS A 197 3.42 44.22 -44.52
CA HIS A 197 4.24 45.28 -43.93
C HIS A 197 5.71 45.25 -44.39
N VAL A 198 6.21 44.10 -44.85
CA VAL A 198 7.57 43.99 -45.39
C VAL A 198 7.64 44.50 -46.83
N THR A 199 6.57 44.32 -47.62
CA THR A 199 6.55 44.76 -49.04
C THR A 199 6.45 46.28 -49.21
N SER A 200 5.86 47.01 -48.25
CA SER A 200 5.71 48.48 -48.35
C SER A 200 6.99 49.27 -48.02
N LYS A 201 8.03 48.61 -47.48
CA LYS A 201 9.30 49.26 -47.10
C LYS A 201 10.38 49.26 -48.18
N ARG A 202 10.10 48.74 -49.39
CA ARG A 202 11.10 48.64 -50.48
C ARG A 202 10.94 49.65 -51.62
N LEU A 203 10.07 50.65 -51.47
CA LEU A 203 9.95 51.75 -52.42
C LEU A 203 9.81 53.06 -51.67
N GLN A 204 10.95 53.63 -51.28
CA GLN A 204 11.25 55.06 -51.21
C GLN A 204 12.74 55.24 -50.94
#